data_AF-A0A962Y974-F1
#
_entry.id   AF-A0A962Y974-F1
#
_cell.length_a   1.000
_cell.length_b   1.000
_cell.length_c   1.000
_cell.angle_alpha   90.00
_cell.angle_beta   90.00
_cell.angle_gamma   90.00
#
_symmetry.space_group_name_H-M   'P 1'
#
loop_
_entity.id
_entity.type
_entity.pdbx_description
1 polymer ?
#
loop_
_entity_poly.entity_id
_entity_poly.type
_entity_poly.pdbx_seq_one_letter_code
_entity_poly.pdbx_strand_id
1 'polypeptide(L)'
;EVQRAAREELRKGASQIKIMASGGVASPSDPVWNLQYSAAEIRAIVWEAQSWKTYVMAHAYTSESIRRCVELGVRSIEHGNLIDYETAGFCARQDAFVVPTLVAYQALHRDGKALGLPAISLAKLDDVRSAGLQALEHLHRAGVKIGFGTDLLGGLHQYQCEEFQIRNQVLPAATILRQATSINAELLNRSGELGVVAP
;
A
#
# COMPACT_ATOMS: atom_id res chain seq x y z
N GLU A 1 -19.70 -11.04 9.70
CA GLU A 1 -19.65 -11.12 8.22
C GLU A 1 -18.22 -11.21 7.67
N VAL A 2 -17.31 -10.33 8.10
CA VAL A 2 -15.92 -10.30 7.61
C VAL A 2 -15.14 -11.62 7.76
N GLN A 3 -15.36 -12.37 8.85
CA GLN A 3 -14.70 -13.68 9.03
C GLN A 3 -15.16 -14.70 7.98
N ARG A 4 -16.45 -14.68 7.61
CA ARG A 4 -16.98 -15.56 6.55
C ARG A 4 -16.32 -15.21 5.22
N ALA A 5 -16.28 -13.93 4.86
CA ALA A 5 -15.64 -13.47 3.63
C ALA A 5 -14.15 -13.84 3.57
N ALA A 6 -13.40 -13.61 4.66
CA ALA A 6 -11.98 -13.99 4.72
C ALA A 6 -11.79 -15.51 4.51
N ARG A 7 -12.58 -16.35 5.19
CA ARG A 7 -12.54 -17.81 5.01
C ARG A 7 -12.90 -18.23 3.60
N GLU A 8 -13.85 -17.55 2.96
CA GLU A 8 -14.26 -17.84 1.59
C GLU A 8 -13.14 -17.54 0.59
N GLU A 9 -12.48 -16.39 0.70
CA GLU A 9 -11.35 -16.04 -0.19
C GLU A 9 -10.15 -16.96 0.02
N LEU A 10 -9.83 -17.30 1.28
CA LEU A 10 -8.78 -18.28 1.58
C LEU A 10 -9.12 -19.66 1.02
N ARG A 11 -10.39 -20.10 1.13
CA ARG A 11 -10.85 -21.37 0.54
C ARG A 11 -10.75 -21.36 -0.99
N LYS A 12 -10.95 -20.21 -1.65
CA LYS A 12 -10.77 -20.04 -3.09
C LYS A 12 -9.31 -20.02 -3.53
N GLY A 13 -8.36 -20.04 -2.59
CA GLY A 13 -6.93 -20.09 -2.87
C GLY A 13 -6.23 -18.73 -2.84
N ALA A 14 -6.84 -17.70 -2.23
CA ALA A 14 -6.15 -16.43 -2.02
C ALA A 14 -4.86 -16.63 -1.20
N SER A 15 -3.75 -16.08 -1.68
CA SER A 15 -2.45 -16.17 -0.98
C SER A 15 -2.34 -15.21 0.20
N GLN A 16 -3.14 -14.14 0.24
CA GLN A 16 -3.26 -13.15 1.32
C GLN A 16 -4.63 -12.45 1.24
N ILE A 17 -5.00 -11.67 2.26
CA ILE A 17 -6.26 -10.90 2.29
C ILE A 17 -6.00 -9.41 2.10
N LYS A 18 -6.73 -8.77 1.18
CA LYS A 18 -6.75 -7.30 1.01
C LYS A 18 -7.99 -6.70 1.65
N ILE A 19 -7.81 -5.61 2.40
CA ILE A 19 -8.91 -4.80 2.94
C ILE A 19 -8.78 -3.33 2.51
N MET A 20 -9.91 -2.63 2.50
CA MET A 20 -9.97 -1.16 2.40
C MET A 20 -10.19 -0.60 3.81
N ALA A 21 -9.17 0.06 4.38
CA ALA A 21 -9.20 0.55 5.75
C ALA A 21 -9.27 2.09 5.84
N SER A 22 -9.16 2.77 4.71
CA SER A 22 -9.56 4.16 4.53
C SER A 22 -10.38 4.34 3.26
N GLY A 23 -10.94 5.53 3.08
CA GLY A 23 -11.52 5.92 1.80
C GLY A 23 -10.48 6.10 0.69
N GLY A 24 -10.92 5.92 -0.56
CA GLY A 24 -10.07 5.88 -1.76
C GLY A 24 -10.15 7.12 -2.66
N VAL A 25 -9.34 7.14 -3.72
CA VAL A 25 -9.41 8.16 -4.79
C VAL A 25 -10.39 7.75 -5.88
N ALA A 26 -10.30 6.50 -6.36
CA ALA A 26 -11.07 5.96 -7.48
C ALA A 26 -12.52 5.55 -7.11
N SER A 27 -12.96 5.86 -5.90
CA SER A 27 -14.28 5.54 -5.37
C SER A 27 -15.18 6.78 -5.31
N PRO A 28 -16.50 6.66 -5.47
CA PRO A 28 -17.36 7.82 -5.70
C PRO A 28 -17.77 8.58 -4.43
N SER A 29 -17.89 7.91 -3.27
CA SER A 29 -18.64 8.42 -2.12
C SER A 29 -17.83 8.60 -0.83
N ASP A 30 -16.67 7.97 -0.74
CA ASP A 30 -15.81 7.96 0.44
C ASP A 30 -14.66 8.97 0.30
N PRO A 31 -14.47 9.87 1.28
CA PRO A 31 -13.34 10.78 1.32
C PRO A 31 -12.08 10.06 1.83
N VAL A 32 -10.91 10.54 1.41
CA VAL A 32 -9.59 9.92 1.68
C VAL A 32 -9.34 9.68 3.17
N TRP A 33 -9.78 10.61 4.04
CA TRP A 33 -9.58 10.54 5.48
C TRP A 33 -10.56 9.61 6.23
N ASN A 34 -11.61 9.11 5.57
CA ASN A 34 -12.61 8.27 6.22
C ASN A 34 -11.99 6.93 6.68
N LEU A 35 -12.17 6.57 7.95
CA LEU A 35 -11.80 5.25 8.48
C LEU A 35 -12.84 4.20 8.08
N GLN A 36 -12.39 3.15 7.41
CA GLN A 36 -13.24 2.01 7.06
C GLN A 36 -12.95 0.81 7.97
N TYR A 37 -13.99 -0.01 8.20
CA TYR A 37 -14.06 -1.08 9.21
C TYR A 37 -13.90 -0.60 10.67
N SER A 38 -14.52 -1.32 11.60
CA SER A 38 -14.24 -1.23 13.03
C SER A 38 -12.95 -1.97 13.41
N ALA A 39 -12.40 -1.68 14.58
CA ALA A 39 -11.20 -2.37 15.07
C ALA A 39 -11.46 -3.87 15.31
N ALA A 40 -12.70 -4.23 15.69
CA ALA A 40 -13.11 -5.61 15.87
C ALA A 40 -13.12 -6.37 14.52
N GLU A 41 -13.58 -5.73 13.45
CA GLU A 41 -13.60 -6.33 12.12
C GLU A 41 -12.18 -6.52 11.57
N ILE A 42 -11.30 -5.52 11.67
CA ILE A 42 -9.91 -5.65 11.22
C ILE A 42 -9.21 -6.79 11.98
N ARG A 43 -9.33 -6.84 13.32
CA ARG A 43 -8.76 -7.94 14.12
C ARG A 43 -9.32 -9.30 13.73
N ALA A 44 -10.61 -9.38 13.45
CA ALA A 44 -11.23 -10.63 13.02
C ALA A 44 -10.66 -11.09 11.66
N ILE A 45 -10.47 -10.18 10.70
CA ILE A 45 -9.86 -10.51 9.40
C ILE A 45 -8.40 -10.93 9.56
N VAL A 46 -7.63 -10.20 10.37
CA VAL A 46 -6.23 -10.52 10.70
C VAL A 46 -6.13 -11.91 11.32
N TRP A 47 -7.01 -12.24 12.27
CA TRP A 47 -7.06 -13.56 12.88
C TRP A 47 -7.30 -14.67 11.85
N GLU A 48 -8.27 -14.51 10.96
CA GLU A 48 -8.55 -15.52 9.92
C GLU A 48 -7.33 -15.71 8.99
N ALA A 49 -6.70 -14.63 8.53
CA ALA A 49 -5.50 -14.71 7.69
C ALA A 49 -4.33 -15.40 8.41
N GLN A 50 -4.07 -15.06 9.68
CA GLN A 50 -3.02 -15.67 10.49
C GLN A 50 -3.29 -17.16 10.77
N SER A 51 -4.54 -17.53 10.99
CA SER A 51 -4.95 -18.94 11.18
C SER A 51 -4.65 -19.78 9.93
N TRP A 52 -4.66 -19.15 8.76
CA TRP A 52 -4.30 -19.74 7.46
C TRP A 52 -2.81 -19.55 7.08
N LYS A 53 -1.98 -19.12 8.04
CA LYS A 53 -0.53 -18.87 7.84
C LYS A 53 -0.21 -17.84 6.75
N THR A 54 -1.09 -16.86 6.57
CA THR A 54 -0.87 -15.70 5.71
C THR A 54 -1.15 -14.38 6.45
N TYR A 55 -1.19 -13.26 5.73
CA TYR A 55 -1.27 -11.92 6.26
C TYR A 55 -2.37 -11.09 5.61
N VAL A 56 -2.60 -9.91 6.19
CA VAL A 56 -3.50 -8.88 5.66
C VAL A 56 -2.67 -7.72 5.11
N MET A 57 -3.06 -7.25 3.94
CA MET A 57 -2.64 -5.98 3.36
C MET A 57 -3.81 -4.99 3.38
N ALA A 58 -3.60 -3.73 3.71
CA ALA A 58 -4.65 -2.74 3.84
C ALA A 58 -4.38 -1.48 3.02
N HIS A 59 -5.37 -1.07 2.23
CA HIS A 59 -5.39 0.28 1.66
C HIS A 59 -5.63 1.29 2.79
N ALA A 60 -4.66 2.20 3.02
CA ALA A 60 -4.74 3.26 4.02
C ALA A 60 -3.90 4.47 3.61
N TYR A 61 -4.49 5.68 3.66
CA TYR A 61 -3.79 6.92 3.30
C TYR A 61 -3.22 7.70 4.48
N THR A 62 -4.04 7.97 5.50
CA THR A 62 -3.70 8.90 6.59
C THR A 62 -2.94 8.20 7.71
N SER A 63 -2.08 8.93 8.42
CA SER A 63 -1.41 8.44 9.64
C SER A 63 -2.36 7.71 10.60
N GLU A 64 -3.56 8.25 10.83
CA GLU A 64 -4.57 7.64 11.70
C GLU A 64 -4.98 6.24 11.22
N SER A 65 -5.32 6.10 9.92
CA SER A 65 -5.72 4.82 9.34
C SER A 65 -4.56 3.82 9.32
N ILE A 66 -3.36 4.28 8.94
CA ILE A 66 -2.13 3.47 8.87
C ILE A 66 -1.77 2.94 10.25
N ARG A 67 -1.67 3.83 11.24
CA ARG A 67 -1.31 3.47 12.61
C ARG A 67 -2.29 2.45 13.17
N ARG A 68 -3.59 2.72 13.02
CA ARG A 68 -4.65 1.82 13.45
C ARG A 68 -4.55 0.45 12.78
N CYS A 69 -4.30 0.38 11.47
CA CYS A 69 -4.15 -0.91 10.78
C CYS A 69 -2.98 -1.72 11.33
N VAL A 70 -1.82 -1.08 11.49
CA VAL A 70 -0.61 -1.73 12.00
C VAL A 70 -0.78 -2.16 13.45
N GLU A 71 -1.38 -1.33 14.31
CA GLU A 71 -1.74 -1.68 15.71
C GLU A 71 -2.66 -2.91 15.79
N LEU A 72 -3.50 -3.13 14.77
CA LEU A 72 -4.45 -4.24 14.71
C LEU A 72 -3.89 -5.48 14.00
N GLY A 73 -2.61 -5.47 13.62
CA GLY A 73 -1.89 -6.63 13.08
C GLY A 73 -1.91 -6.75 11.55
N VAL A 74 -2.27 -5.69 10.83
CA VAL A 74 -2.06 -5.63 9.38
C VAL A 74 -0.55 -5.59 9.09
N ARG A 75 -0.10 -6.42 8.14
CA ARG A 75 1.34 -6.57 7.83
C ARG A 75 1.83 -5.59 6.77
N SER A 76 0.99 -5.27 5.78
CA SER A 76 1.33 -4.38 4.67
C SER A 76 0.33 -3.25 4.55
N ILE A 77 0.83 -2.03 4.43
CA ILE A 77 0.04 -0.84 4.14
C ILE A 77 0.26 -0.47 2.69
N GLU A 78 -0.82 -0.34 1.95
CA GLU A 78 -0.80 0.08 0.56
C GLU A 78 -0.97 1.60 0.49
N HIS A 79 -0.19 2.24 -0.40
CA HIS A 79 -0.13 3.68 -0.64
C HIS A 79 0.59 4.47 0.47
N GLY A 80 -0.10 4.81 1.55
CA GLY A 80 0.46 5.57 2.68
C GLY A 80 0.85 7.02 2.36
N ASN A 81 0.23 7.66 1.36
CA ASN A 81 0.65 8.98 0.87
C ASN A 81 0.62 10.11 1.90
N LEU A 82 -0.20 9.99 2.96
CA LEU A 82 -0.38 11.02 3.99
C LEU A 82 0.18 10.55 5.34
N ILE A 83 1.20 9.69 5.32
CA ILE A 83 1.92 9.25 6.51
C ILE A 83 2.87 10.35 7.01
N ASP A 84 2.81 10.65 8.30
CA ASP A 84 3.81 11.48 8.96
C ASP A 84 5.03 10.67 9.44
N TYR A 85 6.09 11.37 9.84
CA TYR A 85 7.32 10.73 10.29
C TYR A 85 7.15 9.89 11.57
N GLU A 86 6.26 10.29 12.48
CA GLU A 86 6.01 9.53 13.72
C GLU A 86 5.40 8.16 13.42
N THR A 87 4.38 8.15 12.56
CA THR A 87 3.66 6.95 12.11
C THR A 87 4.56 6.07 11.26
N ALA A 88 5.40 6.64 10.39
CA ALA A 88 6.44 5.90 9.69
C ALA A 88 7.38 5.19 10.68
N GLY A 89 7.84 5.91 11.71
CA GLY A 89 8.65 5.32 12.78
C GLY A 89 7.92 4.21 13.54
N PHE A 90 6.61 4.34 13.75
CA PHE A 90 5.79 3.28 14.34
C PHE A 90 5.72 2.04 13.44
N CYS A 91 5.47 2.19 12.14
CA CYS A 91 5.49 1.08 11.17
C CYS A 91 6.81 0.33 11.20
N ALA A 92 7.95 1.04 11.23
CA ALA A 92 9.27 0.42 11.31
C ALA A 92 9.44 -0.41 12.59
N ARG A 93 9.02 0.12 13.76
CA ARG A 93 9.08 -0.62 15.04
C ARG A 93 8.19 -1.87 15.07
N GLN A 94 7.08 -1.86 14.34
CA GLN A 94 6.15 -2.99 14.25
C GLN A 94 6.52 -3.97 13.12
N ASP A 95 7.65 -3.75 12.44
CA ASP A 95 8.08 -4.54 11.30
C ASP A 95 7.05 -4.61 10.15
N ALA A 96 6.24 -3.56 10.03
CA ALA A 96 5.22 -3.45 8.99
C ALA A 96 5.84 -2.97 7.67
N PHE A 97 5.26 -3.44 6.57
CA PHE A 97 5.61 -3.01 5.23
C PHE A 97 4.74 -1.83 4.81
N VAL A 98 5.29 -0.94 4.00
CA VAL A 98 4.52 0.08 3.28
C VAL A 98 4.85 0.00 1.81
N VAL A 99 3.83 -0.02 0.95
CA VAL A 99 3.96 -0.14 -0.51
C VAL A 99 3.39 1.14 -1.15
N PRO A 100 4.21 2.19 -1.32
CA PRO A 100 3.84 3.37 -2.10
C PRO A 100 3.54 2.99 -3.56
N THR A 101 2.67 3.74 -4.21
CA THR A 101 2.23 3.51 -5.61
C THR A 101 2.20 4.83 -6.36
N LEU A 102 3.33 5.54 -6.38
CA LEU A 102 3.39 6.96 -6.74
C LEU A 102 2.98 7.22 -8.19
N VAL A 103 3.34 6.29 -9.08
CA VAL A 103 3.07 6.34 -10.52
C VAL A 103 1.59 6.33 -10.83
N ALA A 104 0.75 5.64 -10.05
CA ALA A 104 -0.70 5.66 -10.25
C ALA A 104 -1.24 7.09 -10.17
N TYR A 105 -0.78 7.86 -9.18
CA TYR A 105 -1.26 9.23 -8.99
C TYR A 105 -0.77 10.17 -10.09
N GLN A 106 0.48 10.01 -10.55
CA GLN A 106 1.00 10.80 -11.66
C GLN A 106 0.29 10.47 -12.97
N ALA A 107 0.06 9.18 -13.25
CA ALA A 107 -0.62 8.72 -14.45
C ALA A 107 -2.10 9.14 -14.47
N LEU A 108 -2.81 9.03 -13.34
CA LEU A 108 -4.19 9.50 -13.21
C LEU A 108 -4.30 11.03 -13.33
N HIS A 109 -3.30 11.77 -12.86
CA HIS A 109 -3.30 13.24 -13.00
C HIS A 109 -3.08 13.65 -14.46
N ARG A 110 -2.19 12.96 -15.17
CA ARG A 110 -1.90 13.22 -16.58
C ARG A 110 -3.06 12.82 -17.49
N ASP A 111 -3.58 11.60 -17.33
CA ASP A 111 -4.43 10.95 -18.33
C ASP A 111 -5.82 10.55 -17.81
N GLY A 112 -6.06 10.61 -16.48
CA GLY A 112 -7.28 10.11 -15.86
C GLY A 112 -8.56 10.78 -16.37
N LYS A 113 -8.52 12.09 -16.66
CA LYS A 113 -9.66 12.80 -17.25
C LYS A 113 -10.05 12.24 -18.62
N ALA A 114 -9.07 11.92 -19.46
CA ALA A 114 -9.31 11.32 -20.78
C ALA A 114 -9.83 9.88 -20.66
N LEU A 115 -9.48 9.18 -19.58
CA LEU A 115 -9.96 7.84 -19.25
C LEU A 115 -11.31 7.81 -18.53
N GLY A 116 -12.00 8.94 -18.41
CA GLY A 116 -13.34 9.02 -17.83
C GLY A 116 -13.37 9.05 -16.30
N LEU A 117 -12.27 9.38 -15.63
CA LEU A 117 -12.24 9.52 -14.19
C LEU A 117 -13.16 10.70 -13.76
N PRO A 118 -14.10 10.50 -12.82
CA PRO A 118 -15.01 11.55 -12.38
C PRO A 118 -14.28 12.75 -11.78
N ALA A 119 -14.83 13.96 -11.93
CA ALA A 119 -14.25 15.19 -11.38
C ALA A 119 -14.03 15.13 -9.86
N ILE A 120 -14.92 14.43 -9.12
CA ILE A 120 -14.77 14.22 -7.68
C ILE A 120 -13.53 13.37 -7.34
N SER A 121 -13.19 12.38 -8.16
CA SER A 121 -11.97 11.58 -8.00
C SER A 121 -10.72 12.38 -8.36
N LEU A 122 -10.80 13.25 -9.37
CA LEU A 122 -9.70 14.17 -9.71
C LEU A 122 -9.40 15.17 -8.58
N ALA A 123 -10.42 15.66 -7.87
CA ALA A 123 -10.21 16.54 -6.72
C ALA A 123 -9.49 15.80 -5.57
N LYS A 124 -9.90 14.56 -5.24
CA LYS A 124 -9.24 13.73 -4.22
C LYS A 124 -7.80 13.36 -4.57
N LEU A 125 -7.49 13.31 -5.86
CA LEU A 125 -6.18 12.91 -6.36
C LEU A 125 -5.09 13.92 -5.97
N ASP A 126 -5.36 15.22 -6.04
CA ASP A 126 -4.35 16.24 -5.79
C ASP A 126 -3.87 16.26 -4.32
N ASP A 127 -4.77 15.95 -3.38
CA ASP A 127 -4.44 15.81 -1.96
C ASP A 127 -3.38 14.72 -1.72
N VAL A 128 -3.53 13.56 -2.35
CA VAL A 128 -2.61 12.42 -2.13
C VAL A 128 -1.38 12.47 -3.02
N ARG A 129 -1.48 13.03 -4.23
CA ARG A 129 -0.38 13.07 -5.20
C ARG A 129 0.75 13.99 -4.71
N SER A 130 0.40 15.16 -4.18
CA SER A 130 1.36 16.17 -3.74
C SER A 130 2.21 15.72 -2.56
N ALA A 131 1.67 14.88 -1.67
CA ALA A 131 2.35 14.38 -0.48
C ALA A 131 3.23 13.12 -0.73
N GLY A 132 3.07 12.43 -1.87
CA GLY A 132 3.65 11.10 -2.07
C GLY A 132 5.18 11.01 -1.97
N LEU A 133 5.92 11.99 -2.50
CA LEU A 133 7.39 12.01 -2.40
C LEU A 133 7.87 12.26 -0.96
N GLN A 134 7.20 13.16 -0.24
CA GLN A 134 7.50 13.44 1.16
C GLN A 134 7.22 12.22 2.04
N ALA A 135 6.11 11.51 1.81
CA ALA A 135 5.82 10.24 2.46
C ALA A 135 6.93 9.21 2.22
N LEU A 136 7.42 9.08 0.99
CA LEU A 136 8.51 8.17 0.65
C LEU A 136 9.82 8.51 1.41
N GLU A 137 10.15 9.80 1.55
CA GLU A 137 11.28 10.26 2.38
C GLU A 137 11.08 9.92 3.86
N HIS A 138 9.89 10.13 4.41
CA HIS A 138 9.58 9.80 5.81
C HIS A 138 9.74 8.31 6.08
N LEU A 139 9.18 7.46 5.22
CA LEU A 139 9.30 6.01 5.30
C LEU A 139 10.77 5.57 5.27
N HIS A 140 11.55 6.11 4.34
CA HIS A 140 12.95 5.74 4.17
C HIS A 140 13.78 6.15 5.39
N ARG A 141 13.64 7.41 5.84
CA ARG A 141 14.36 7.94 7.00
C ARG A 141 13.97 7.26 8.32
N ALA A 142 12.75 6.73 8.41
CA ALA A 142 12.28 5.97 9.56
C ALA A 142 12.76 4.51 9.57
N GLY A 143 13.34 4.02 8.47
CA GLY A 143 13.79 2.63 8.34
C GLY A 143 12.65 1.64 8.09
N VAL A 144 11.54 2.07 7.49
CA VAL A 144 10.42 1.19 7.13
C VAL A 144 10.84 0.23 6.01
N LYS A 145 10.33 -1.01 6.05
CA LYS A 145 10.42 -1.95 4.92
C LYS A 145 9.50 -1.49 3.79
N ILE A 146 10.07 -0.78 2.82
CA ILE A 146 9.31 -0.21 1.69
C ILE A 146 9.24 -1.22 0.55
N GLY A 147 8.05 -1.66 0.17
CA GLY A 147 7.83 -2.47 -1.02
C GLY A 147 7.75 -1.62 -2.29
N PHE A 148 7.88 -2.27 -3.45
CA PHE A 148 7.64 -1.65 -4.75
C PHE A 148 6.26 -2.02 -5.28
N GLY A 149 5.45 -1.03 -5.63
CA GLY A 149 4.12 -1.20 -6.19
C GLY A 149 3.76 -0.05 -7.14
N THR A 150 2.80 -0.29 -8.04
CA THR A 150 2.43 0.70 -9.07
C THR A 150 0.97 1.10 -9.05
N ASP A 151 0.04 0.16 -8.86
CA ASP A 151 -1.42 0.37 -8.77
C ASP A 151 -2.03 1.12 -9.99
N LEU A 152 -1.43 0.93 -11.17
CA LEU A 152 -1.91 1.53 -12.41
C LEU A 152 -3.20 0.85 -12.87
N LEU A 153 -4.04 1.59 -13.60
CA LEU A 153 -5.35 1.13 -14.07
C LEU A 153 -5.41 1.13 -15.61
N GLY A 154 -5.81 0.01 -16.20
CA GLY A 154 -6.13 -0.09 -17.63
C GLY A 154 -4.99 0.34 -18.55
N GLY A 155 -5.24 1.30 -19.45
CA GLY A 155 -4.25 1.81 -20.41
C GLY A 155 -3.03 2.51 -19.76
N LEU A 156 -3.08 2.77 -18.45
CA LEU A 156 -1.96 3.37 -17.71
C LEU A 156 -0.85 2.37 -17.38
N HIS A 157 -1.06 1.06 -17.56
CA HIS A 157 -0.04 0.04 -17.28
C HIS A 157 1.29 0.26 -18.02
N GLN A 158 1.27 0.95 -19.17
CA GLN A 158 2.49 1.31 -19.91
C GLN A 158 3.47 2.17 -19.09
N TYR A 159 3.00 2.83 -18.04
CA TYR A 159 3.82 3.68 -17.18
C TYR A 159 4.47 2.91 -16.01
N GLN A 160 4.34 1.59 -15.93
CA GLN A 160 4.82 0.79 -14.80
C GLN A 160 6.28 1.09 -14.40
N CYS A 161 7.17 1.25 -15.38
CA CYS A 161 8.58 1.52 -15.14
C CYS A 161 8.87 2.97 -14.67
N GLU A 162 7.94 3.91 -14.84
CA GLU A 162 8.11 5.29 -14.35
C GLU A 162 8.17 5.35 -12.82
N GLU A 163 7.63 4.36 -12.10
CA GLU A 163 7.74 4.26 -10.64
C GLU A 163 9.21 4.26 -10.17
N PHE A 164 10.12 3.62 -10.93
CA PHE A 164 11.57 3.68 -10.63
C PHE A 164 12.10 5.12 -10.72
N GLN A 165 11.72 5.85 -11.77
CA GLN A 165 12.17 7.22 -11.99
C GLN A 165 11.61 8.17 -10.94
N ILE A 166 10.34 7.99 -10.56
CA ILE A 166 9.68 8.79 -9.53
C ILE A 166 10.37 8.57 -8.18
N ARG A 167 10.60 7.32 -7.78
CA ARG A 167 11.29 7.01 -6.51
C ARG A 167 12.74 7.53 -6.50
N ASN A 168 13.42 7.55 -7.64
CA ASN A 168 14.80 8.02 -7.77
C ASN A 168 14.96 9.54 -7.58
N GLN A 169 13.86 10.29 -7.48
CA GLN A 169 13.90 11.70 -7.11
C GLN A 169 14.31 11.91 -5.64
N VAL A 170 14.04 10.93 -4.78
CA VAL A 170 14.29 11.05 -3.32
C VAL A 170 15.05 9.86 -2.72
N LEU A 171 15.17 8.74 -3.43
CA LEU A 171 15.88 7.55 -2.96
C LEU A 171 17.05 7.16 -3.89
N PRO A 172 18.14 6.58 -3.35
CA PRO A 172 19.20 5.99 -4.17
C PRO A 172 18.68 4.81 -5.00
N ALA A 173 19.18 4.66 -6.24
CA ALA A 173 18.80 3.58 -7.15
C ALA A 173 18.93 2.17 -6.54
N ALA A 174 20.00 1.90 -5.79
CA ALA A 174 20.19 0.61 -5.13
C ALA A 174 19.11 0.32 -4.07
N THR A 175 18.64 1.34 -3.35
CA THR A 175 17.52 1.21 -2.41
C THR A 175 16.26 0.79 -3.16
N ILE A 176 15.95 1.46 -4.27
CA ILE A 176 14.74 1.19 -5.08
C ILE A 176 14.79 -0.24 -5.66
N LEU A 177 15.95 -0.69 -6.14
CA LEU A 177 16.10 -2.06 -6.61
C LEU A 177 15.86 -3.09 -5.50
N ARG A 178 16.29 -2.83 -4.26
CA ARG A 178 15.95 -3.70 -3.11
C ARG A 178 14.46 -3.75 -2.81
N GLN A 179 13.76 -2.62 -2.93
CA GLN A 179 12.29 -2.55 -2.79
C GLN A 179 11.62 -3.47 -3.81
N ALA A 180 12.07 -3.45 -5.07
CA ALA A 180 11.53 -4.27 -6.16
C ALA A 180 12.00 -5.73 -6.18
N THR A 181 12.94 -6.11 -5.31
CA THR A 181 13.54 -7.46 -5.27
C THR A 181 13.43 -8.06 -3.87
N SER A 182 14.50 -8.02 -3.09
CA SER A 182 14.61 -8.68 -1.79
C SER A 182 13.52 -8.28 -0.78
N ILE A 183 13.11 -7.00 -0.74
CA ILE A 183 12.07 -6.55 0.21
C ILE A 183 10.69 -7.05 -0.23
N ASN A 184 10.37 -7.00 -1.52
CA ASN A 184 9.12 -7.59 -2.02
C ASN A 184 9.10 -9.12 -1.86
N ALA A 185 10.24 -9.81 -2.03
CA ALA A 185 10.33 -11.24 -1.74
C ALA A 185 10.03 -11.54 -0.26
N GLU A 186 10.56 -10.73 0.65
CA GLU A 186 10.24 -10.80 2.08
C GLU A 186 8.77 -10.49 2.36
N LEU A 187 8.20 -9.46 1.73
CA LEU A 187 6.78 -9.12 1.82
C LEU A 187 5.90 -10.31 1.39
N LEU A 188 6.31 -11.05 0.37
CA LEU A 188 5.60 -12.23 -0.13
C LEU A 188 5.84 -13.50 0.67
N ASN A 189 6.63 -13.45 1.76
CA ASN A 189 7.11 -14.63 2.52
C ASN A 189 7.89 -15.63 1.64
N ARG A 190 8.71 -15.11 0.71
CA ARG A 190 9.51 -15.87 -0.27
C ARG A 190 10.98 -15.46 -0.24
N SER A 191 11.47 -14.98 0.91
CA SER A 191 12.88 -14.63 1.09
C SER A 191 13.78 -15.83 0.80
N GLY A 192 14.85 -15.63 0.03
CA GLY A 192 15.74 -16.70 -0.40
C GLY A 192 15.25 -17.49 -1.62
N GLU A 193 13.94 -17.49 -1.88
CA GLU A 193 13.35 -18.10 -3.09
C GLU A 193 13.23 -17.09 -4.24
N LEU A 194 12.92 -15.84 -3.92
CA LEU A 194 12.73 -14.73 -4.87
C LEU A 194 13.60 -13.53 -4.48
N GLY A 195 13.77 -12.61 -5.43
CA GLY A 195 14.46 -11.33 -5.18
C GLY A 195 15.97 -11.44 -4.93
N VAL A 196 16.56 -12.61 -5.20
CA VAL A 196 17.99 -12.91 -5.06
C VAL A 196 18.41 -13.87 -6.17
N VAL A 197 19.67 -13.76 -6.63
CA VAL A 197 20.33 -14.78 -7.46
C VAL A 197 21.29 -15.53 -6.54
N ALA A 198 20.87 -16.71 -6.11
CA ALA A 198 21.62 -17.60 -5.22
C ALA A 198 21.38 -19.06 -5.64
N PRO A 199 22.24 -20.01 -5.20
CA PRO A 199 22.06 -21.44 -5.46
C PRO A 199 20.73 -22.00 -4.95
#